data_AF-A0A932WIE6-F1
#
_entry.id   AF-A0A932WIE6-F1
#
_cell.length_a   1.000
_cell.length_b   1.000
_cell.length_c   1.000
_cell.angle_alpha   90.00
_cell.angle_beta   90.00
_cell.angle_gamma   90.00
#
_symmetry.space_group_name_H-M   'P 1'
#
loop_
_entity.id
_entity.type
_entity.pdbx_description
1 polymer ?
#
loop_
_entity_poly.entity_id
_entity_poly.type
_entity_poly.pdbx_seq_one_letter_code
_entity_poly.pdbx_strand_id
1 'polypeptide(L)'
;MAHSDTWKRKRERAEHTLNAFLKNRLPFLHAGMRALRLCVRKQLWRREVTNRLRRNQPLTNRSHLPVLLSVLGLRGEGAEVGVLNGYFSELILMYSDLSVLHSIDPWHEFDGSYDDKHNALQCEQDERHAFTCKRLAPYGERSRIHRMTSREAAPAFADGSLDFVYIICIPTNA
;
A
#
# COMPACT_ATOMS: atom_id res chain seq x y z
N MET A 1 51.20 -10.85 -34.42
CA MET A 1 50.36 -9.83 -33.76
C MET A 1 48.84 -10.05 -33.89
N ALA A 2 48.33 -11.13 -34.53
CA ALA A 2 46.88 -11.35 -34.72
C ALA A 2 46.16 -12.16 -33.61
N HIS A 3 46.90 -12.73 -32.66
CA HIS A 3 46.33 -13.62 -31.62
C HIS A 3 45.76 -12.90 -30.39
N SER A 4 46.14 -11.65 -30.11
CA SER A 4 45.66 -10.92 -28.92
C SER A 4 44.28 -10.27 -29.13
N ASP A 5 43.91 -9.95 -30.37
CA ASP A 5 42.66 -9.27 -30.71
C ASP A 5 41.43 -10.19 -30.67
N THR A 6 41.62 -11.47 -30.97
CA THR A 6 40.54 -12.48 -30.93
C THR A 6 40.14 -12.83 -29.50
N TRP A 7 41.10 -12.84 -28.57
CA TRP A 7 40.85 -13.07 -27.15
C TRP A 7 40.14 -11.89 -26.48
N LYS A 8 40.52 -10.64 -26.81
CA LYS A 8 39.83 -9.44 -26.32
C LYS A 8 38.36 -9.41 -26.78
N ARG A 9 38.09 -9.65 -28.06
CA ARG A 9 36.72 -9.69 -28.61
C ARG A 9 35.85 -10.81 -28.03
N LYS A 10 36.43 -11.99 -27.75
CA LYS A 10 35.71 -13.09 -27.08
C LYS A 10 35.35 -12.73 -25.64
N ARG A 11 36.27 -12.09 -24.92
CA ARG A 11 36.06 -11.67 -23.53
C ARG A 11 35.03 -10.55 -23.41
N GLU A 12 35.07 -9.54 -24.28
CA GLU A 12 34.06 -8.48 -24.33
C GLU A 12 32.65 -9.02 -24.64
N ARG A 13 32.52 -9.98 -25.56
CA ARG A 13 31.23 -10.66 -25.79
C ARG A 13 30.76 -11.44 -24.57
N ALA A 14 31.65 -12.16 -23.89
CA ALA A 14 31.29 -12.92 -22.69
C ALA A 14 30.84 -11.97 -21.56
N GLU A 15 31.55 -10.87 -21.34
CA GLU A 15 31.20 -9.84 -20.34
C GLU A 15 29.87 -9.16 -20.69
N HIS A 16 29.62 -8.83 -21.97
CA HIS A 16 28.34 -8.25 -22.40
C HIS A 16 27.17 -9.23 -22.23
N THR A 17 27.40 -10.52 -22.51
CA THR A 17 26.37 -11.57 -22.36
C THR A 17 26.07 -11.85 -20.88
N LEU A 18 27.12 -11.88 -20.04
CA LEU A 18 26.98 -12.03 -18.59
C LEU A 18 26.26 -10.83 -17.97
N ASN A 19 26.61 -9.60 -18.37
CA ASN A 19 25.95 -8.39 -17.91
C ASN A 19 24.48 -8.33 -18.35
N ALA A 20 24.17 -8.70 -19.59
CA ALA A 20 22.79 -8.82 -20.05
C ALA A 20 22.01 -9.89 -19.27
N PHE A 21 22.63 -11.04 -19.00
CA PHE A 21 22.04 -12.11 -18.21
C PHE A 21 21.77 -11.68 -16.75
N LEU A 22 22.74 -11.04 -16.10
CA LEU A 22 22.62 -10.52 -14.74
C LEU A 22 21.57 -9.41 -14.66
N LYS A 23 21.58 -8.46 -15.60
CA LYS A 23 20.60 -7.37 -15.69
C LYS A 23 19.17 -7.89 -15.91
N ASN A 24 19.03 -9.00 -16.63
CA ASN A 24 17.73 -9.64 -16.85
C ASN A 24 17.30 -10.52 -15.66
N ARG A 25 18.20 -11.11 -14.88
CA ARG A 25 17.87 -12.01 -13.76
C ARG A 25 17.73 -11.30 -12.40
N LEU A 26 18.45 -10.20 -12.17
CA LEU A 26 18.41 -9.44 -10.91
C LEU A 26 16.99 -9.00 -10.51
N PRO A 27 16.15 -8.44 -11.42
CA PRO A 27 14.80 -8.00 -11.08
C PRO A 27 13.91 -9.14 -10.56
N PHE A 28 14.04 -10.34 -11.13
CA PHE A 28 13.28 -11.52 -10.70
C PHE A 28 13.75 -12.05 -9.35
N LEU A 29 15.06 -12.04 -9.07
CA LEU A 29 15.59 -12.39 -7.76
C LEU A 29 15.12 -11.39 -6.69
N HIS A 30 15.13 -10.09 -7.00
CA HIS A 30 14.63 -9.04 -6.10
C HIS A 30 13.11 -9.18 -5.86
N ALA A 31 12.32 -9.43 -6.91
CA ALA A 31 10.88 -9.66 -6.80
C ALA A 31 10.57 -10.90 -5.96
N GLY A 32 11.28 -12.01 -6.20
CA GLY A 32 11.14 -13.25 -5.43
C GLY A 32 11.50 -13.08 -3.96
N MET A 33 12.61 -12.40 -3.65
CA MET A 33 12.98 -12.08 -2.26
C MET A 33 11.97 -11.15 -1.59
N ARG A 34 11.41 -10.16 -2.31
CA ARG A 34 10.35 -9.29 -1.79
C ARG A 34 9.10 -10.13 -1.49
N ALA A 35 8.63 -10.96 -2.43
CA ALA A 35 7.48 -11.83 -2.24
C ALA A 35 7.66 -12.78 -1.04
N LEU A 36 8.84 -13.38 -0.89
CA LEU A 36 9.16 -14.24 0.26
C LEU A 36 9.10 -13.46 1.58
N ARG A 37 9.72 -12.27 1.65
CA ARG A 37 9.68 -11.41 2.84
C ARG A 37 8.25 -11.02 3.19
N LEU A 38 7.43 -10.68 2.20
CA LEU A 38 6.01 -10.36 2.38
C LEU A 38 5.24 -11.57 2.93
N CYS A 39 5.44 -12.75 2.35
CA CYS A 39 4.79 -13.99 2.78
C CYS A 39 5.15 -14.35 4.23
N VAL A 40 6.44 -14.37 4.56
CA VAL A 40 6.93 -14.65 5.92
C VAL A 40 6.37 -13.62 6.90
N ARG A 41 6.39 -12.33 6.56
CA ARG A 41 5.83 -11.27 7.41
C ARG A 41 4.33 -11.43 7.62
N LYS A 42 3.55 -11.69 6.56
CA LYS A 42 2.11 -11.95 6.64
C LYS A 42 1.83 -13.15 7.54
N GLN A 43 2.62 -14.22 7.45
CA GLN A 43 2.45 -15.41 8.29
C GLN A 43 2.78 -15.16 9.77
N LEU A 44 3.85 -14.42 10.06
CA LEU A 44 4.22 -14.04 11.43
C LEU A 44 3.15 -13.13 12.06
N TRP A 45 2.71 -12.10 11.35
CA TRP A 45 1.62 -11.24 11.80
C TRP A 45 0.32 -12.01 11.99
N ARG A 46 0.02 -12.99 11.13
CA ARG A 46 -1.18 -13.83 11.28
C ARG A 46 -1.16 -14.63 12.56
N ARG A 47 -0.01 -15.22 12.90
CA ARG A 47 0.16 -15.94 14.18
C ARG A 47 -0.03 -15.01 15.37
N GLU A 48 0.60 -13.84 15.35
CA GLU A 48 0.51 -12.86 16.43
C GLU A 48 -0.93 -12.34 16.61
N VAL A 49 -1.59 -11.93 15.52
CA VAL A 49 -2.97 -11.45 15.53
C VAL A 49 -3.93 -12.52 16.02
N THR A 50 -3.79 -13.75 15.52
CA THR A 50 -4.63 -14.89 15.95
C THR A 50 -4.44 -15.17 17.44
N ASN A 51 -3.19 -15.14 17.92
CA ASN A 51 -2.86 -15.37 19.32
C ASN A 51 -3.42 -14.29 20.25
N ARG A 52 -3.40 -13.02 19.81
CA ARG A 52 -3.99 -11.90 20.57
C ARG A 52 -5.50 -11.99 20.59
N LEU A 53 -6.14 -12.22 19.44
CA LEU A 53 -7.59 -12.37 19.33
C LEU A 53 -8.09 -13.50 20.22
N ARG A 54 -7.42 -14.67 20.19
CA ARG A 54 -7.75 -15.83 21.06
C ARG A 54 -7.62 -15.52 22.55
N ARG A 55 -6.71 -14.61 22.93
CA ARG A 55 -6.48 -14.18 24.31
C ARG A 55 -7.28 -12.93 24.70
N ASN A 56 -8.17 -12.45 23.82
CA ASN A 56 -8.90 -11.20 23.98
C ASN A 56 -7.97 -10.00 24.31
N GLN A 57 -6.80 -9.96 23.66
CA GLN A 57 -5.83 -8.90 23.83
C GLN A 57 -5.93 -7.86 22.70
N PRO A 58 -5.76 -6.57 22.99
CA PRO A 58 -5.78 -5.54 21.96
C PRO A 58 -4.62 -5.71 20.98
N LEU A 59 -4.86 -5.26 19.75
CA LEU A 59 -3.78 -5.05 18.78
C LEU A 59 -2.95 -3.84 19.22
N THR A 60 -1.63 -4.02 19.25
CA THR A 60 -0.69 -2.97 19.66
C THR A 60 -0.14 -2.16 18.49
N ASN A 61 -0.44 -2.57 17.25
CA ASN A 61 0.09 -1.94 16.05
C ASN A 61 -0.98 -1.94 14.95
N ARG A 62 -1.28 -0.78 14.38
CA ARG A 62 -2.23 -0.65 13.26
C ARG A 62 -1.84 -1.47 12.04
N SER A 63 -0.56 -1.77 11.84
CA SER A 63 -0.09 -2.63 10.75
C SER A 63 -0.58 -4.08 10.87
N HIS A 64 -1.12 -4.49 12.02
CA HIS A 64 -1.78 -5.78 12.17
C HIS A 64 -3.22 -5.80 11.64
N LEU A 65 -3.84 -4.64 11.48
CA LEU A 65 -5.23 -4.52 11.02
C LEU A 65 -5.49 -5.26 9.70
N PRO A 66 -4.68 -5.12 8.62
CA PRO A 66 -4.95 -5.82 7.36
C PRO A 66 -4.99 -7.35 7.53
N VAL A 67 -4.14 -7.87 8.40
CA VAL A 67 -4.07 -9.31 8.69
C VAL A 67 -5.25 -9.74 9.58
N LEU A 68 -5.71 -8.87 10.49
CA LEU A 68 -6.93 -9.12 11.25
C LEU A 68 -8.13 -9.28 10.31
N LEU A 69 -8.28 -8.43 9.29
CA LEU A 69 -9.36 -8.57 8.30
C LEU A 69 -9.36 -9.98 7.67
N SER A 70 -8.18 -10.44 7.22
CA SER A 70 -8.01 -11.80 6.69
C SER A 70 -8.31 -12.91 7.71
N VAL A 71 -7.98 -12.71 8.99
CA VAL A 71 -8.26 -13.68 10.06
C VAL A 71 -9.76 -13.76 10.36
N LEU A 72 -10.46 -12.64 10.30
CA LEU A 72 -11.91 -12.55 10.49
C LEU A 72 -12.72 -13.01 9.27
N GLY A 73 -12.06 -13.25 8.13
CA GLY A 73 -12.74 -13.65 6.89
C GLY A 73 -13.38 -12.49 6.13
N LEU A 74 -13.01 -11.25 6.45
CA LEU A 74 -13.44 -10.03 5.76
C LEU A 74 -12.65 -9.90 4.45
N ARG A 75 -13.32 -10.11 3.32
CA ARG A 75 -12.73 -10.26 1.97
C ARG A 75 -13.46 -9.46 0.89
N GLY A 76 -14.58 -8.83 1.24
CA GLY A 76 -15.37 -7.95 0.39
C GLY A 76 -14.68 -6.61 0.17
N GLU A 77 -15.46 -5.54 0.10
CA GLU A 77 -14.94 -4.18 -0.08
C GLU A 77 -14.71 -3.53 1.29
N GLY A 78 -13.72 -2.65 1.39
CA GLY A 78 -13.47 -1.85 2.58
C GLY A 78 -13.13 -0.41 2.23
N ALA A 79 -13.22 0.49 3.20
CA ALA A 79 -12.89 1.90 3.03
C ALA A 79 -11.84 2.37 4.05
N GLU A 80 -10.97 3.27 3.61
CA GLU A 80 -10.12 4.09 4.46
C GLU A 80 -10.50 5.55 4.27
N VAL A 81 -10.80 6.24 5.37
CA VAL A 81 -11.09 7.68 5.41
C VAL A 81 -9.91 8.39 6.07
N GLY A 82 -9.30 9.32 5.33
CA GLY A 82 -8.07 10.02 5.73
C GLY A 82 -6.81 9.27 5.28
N VAL A 83 -6.51 9.36 3.98
CA VAL A 83 -5.48 8.57 3.28
C VAL A 83 -4.12 9.26 3.29
N LEU A 84 -4.10 10.60 3.28
CA LEU A 84 -2.90 11.43 3.20
C LEU A 84 -2.02 11.10 1.97
N ASN A 85 -1.03 10.22 2.12
CA ASN A 85 -0.05 9.86 1.07
C ASN A 85 -0.15 8.39 0.62
N GLY A 86 -1.20 7.69 1.03
CA GLY A 86 -1.49 6.31 0.62
C GLY A 86 -0.62 5.24 1.28
N TYR A 87 0.26 5.59 2.23
CA TYR A 87 1.14 4.62 2.86
C TYR A 87 0.37 3.51 3.58
N PHE A 88 -0.67 3.88 4.34
CA PHE A 88 -1.44 2.89 5.08
C PHE A 88 -2.38 2.09 4.17
N SER A 89 -2.96 2.73 3.15
CA SER A 89 -3.74 2.05 2.10
C SER A 89 -2.92 0.98 1.39
N GLU A 90 -1.66 1.27 1.08
CA GLU A 90 -0.72 0.31 0.52
C GLU A 90 -0.52 -0.88 1.47
N LEU A 91 -0.34 -0.64 2.77
CA LEU A 91 -0.24 -1.72 3.76
C LEU A 91 -1.52 -2.58 3.83
N ILE A 92 -2.71 -1.96 3.76
CA ILE A 92 -3.98 -2.70 3.71
C ILE A 92 -4.02 -3.59 2.48
N LEU A 93 -3.73 -3.06 1.29
CA LEU A 93 -3.77 -3.80 0.02
C LEU A 93 -2.75 -4.93 -0.04
N MET A 94 -1.57 -4.74 0.56
CA MET A 94 -0.50 -5.75 0.61
C MET A 94 -0.83 -6.92 1.54
N TYR A 95 -1.48 -6.67 2.68
CA TYR A 95 -1.58 -7.65 3.77
C TYR A 95 -2.99 -8.19 4.03
N SER A 96 -4.03 -7.54 3.51
CA SER A 96 -5.40 -8.05 3.54
C SER A 96 -5.75 -8.87 2.30
N ASP A 97 -6.88 -9.55 2.37
CA ASP A 97 -7.48 -10.25 1.23
C ASP A 97 -8.75 -9.54 0.72
N LEU A 98 -8.90 -8.24 0.98
CA LEU A 98 -10.03 -7.45 0.48
C LEU A 98 -10.07 -7.47 -1.05
N SER A 99 -11.27 -7.57 -1.61
CA SER A 99 -11.52 -7.46 -3.04
C SER A 99 -11.24 -6.04 -3.54
N VAL A 100 -11.68 -5.01 -2.80
CA VAL A 100 -11.45 -3.59 -3.11
C VAL A 100 -11.18 -2.80 -1.84
N LEU A 101 -10.24 -1.86 -1.91
CA LEU A 101 -10.06 -0.80 -0.93
C LEU A 101 -10.44 0.55 -1.55
N HIS A 102 -11.40 1.24 -0.93
CA HIS A 102 -11.78 2.61 -1.22
C HIS A 102 -10.94 3.56 -0.38
N SER A 103 -9.99 4.25 -1.01
CA SER A 103 -9.13 5.26 -0.38
C SER A 103 -9.78 6.63 -0.53
N ILE A 104 -10.38 7.15 0.55
CA ILE A 104 -11.19 8.37 0.56
C ILE A 104 -10.45 9.48 1.32
N ASP A 105 -10.16 10.57 0.61
CA ASP A 105 -9.53 11.76 1.18
C ASP A 105 -9.88 12.96 0.30
N PRO A 106 -10.14 14.15 0.86
CA PRO A 106 -10.43 15.32 0.06
C PRO A 106 -9.23 15.80 -0.77
N TRP A 107 -7.99 15.64 -0.28
CA TRP A 107 -6.80 16.30 -0.83
C TRP A 107 -7.08 17.76 -1.22
N HIS A 108 -7.71 18.50 -0.31
CA HIS A 108 -8.14 19.87 -0.51
C HIS A 108 -7.61 20.73 0.63
N GLU A 109 -7.27 21.98 0.31
CA GLU A 109 -6.99 23.00 1.31
C GLU A 109 -8.31 23.48 1.91
N PHE A 110 -8.48 23.31 3.21
CA PHE A 110 -9.63 23.86 3.92
C PHE A 110 -9.28 25.20 4.53
N ASP A 111 -10.30 26.04 4.76
CA ASP A 111 -10.10 27.32 5.41
C ASP A 111 -9.65 27.17 6.88
N GLY A 112 -9.31 28.29 7.52
CA GLY A 112 -8.81 28.31 8.89
C GLY A 112 -9.81 27.84 9.97
N SER A 113 -11.06 27.52 9.62
CA SER A 113 -12.01 26.87 10.54
C SER A 113 -11.80 25.35 10.63
N TYR A 114 -11.05 24.78 9.69
CA TYR A 114 -10.67 23.38 9.68
C TYR A 114 -9.33 23.19 10.41
N ASP A 115 -9.42 22.92 11.70
CA ASP A 115 -8.27 22.53 12.51
C ASP A 115 -7.88 21.09 12.12
N ASP A 116 -6.84 20.94 11.31
CA ASP A 116 -6.25 19.64 11.00
C ASP A 116 -4.77 19.89 10.74
N LYS A 117 -3.90 19.18 11.46
CA LYS A 117 -2.43 19.28 11.30
C LYS A 117 -1.94 18.88 9.90
N HIS A 118 -2.79 18.23 9.12
CA HIS A 118 -2.54 17.85 7.73
C HIS A 118 -3.29 18.73 6.73
N ASN A 119 -4.04 19.73 7.17
CA ASN A 119 -4.45 20.80 6.29
C ASN A 119 -3.19 21.52 5.80
N ALA A 120 -3.05 21.63 4.49
CA ALA A 120 -1.89 22.20 3.83
C ALA A 120 -2.35 22.95 2.60
N LEU A 121 -1.47 23.79 2.05
CA LEU A 121 -1.75 24.50 0.81
C LEU A 121 -2.17 23.52 -0.30
N GLN A 122 -3.06 23.98 -1.18
CA GLN A 122 -3.63 23.14 -2.22
C GLN A 122 -2.57 22.44 -3.08
N CYS A 123 -1.43 23.10 -3.35
CA CYS A 123 -0.32 22.50 -4.10
C CYS A 123 0.28 21.27 -3.39
N GLU A 124 0.44 21.30 -2.07
CA GLU A 124 0.92 20.15 -1.30
C GLU A 124 -0.13 19.03 -1.28
N GLN A 125 -1.42 19.38 -1.21
CA GLN A 125 -2.49 18.41 -1.29
C GLN A 125 -2.55 17.72 -2.67
N ASP A 126 -2.36 18.47 -3.75
CA ASP A 126 -2.25 17.93 -5.11
C ASP A 126 -1.06 16.98 -5.25
N GLU A 127 0.09 17.33 -4.67
CA GLU A 127 1.26 16.45 -4.62
C GLU A 127 0.95 15.16 -3.87
N ARG A 128 0.34 15.24 -2.68
CA ARG A 128 -0.06 14.07 -1.87
C ARG A 128 -1.04 13.16 -2.63
N HIS A 129 -2.00 13.73 -3.34
CA HIS A 129 -2.91 12.98 -4.21
C HIS A 129 -2.15 12.28 -5.34
N ALA A 130 -1.26 13.00 -6.04
CA ALA A 130 -0.45 12.42 -7.13
C ALA A 130 0.46 11.29 -6.63
N PHE A 131 1.08 11.45 -5.46
CA PHE A 131 1.88 10.41 -4.81
C PHE A 131 1.03 9.18 -4.46
N THR A 132 -0.17 9.39 -3.92
CA THR A 132 -1.12 8.32 -3.60
C THR A 132 -1.50 7.53 -4.86
N CYS A 133 -1.92 8.22 -5.92
CA CYS A 133 -2.25 7.60 -7.20
C CYS A 133 -1.09 6.74 -7.73
N LYS A 134 0.14 7.27 -7.72
CA LYS A 134 1.32 6.52 -8.17
C LYS A 134 1.63 5.31 -7.28
N ARG A 135 1.50 5.45 -5.96
CA ARG A 135 1.76 4.38 -4.99
C ARG A 135 0.76 3.23 -5.15
N LEU A 136 -0.51 3.56 -5.38
CA LEU A 136 -1.59 2.57 -5.38
C LEU A 136 -1.93 2.01 -6.77
N ALA A 137 -1.45 2.64 -7.85
CA ALA A 137 -1.63 2.17 -9.22
C ALA A 137 -1.28 0.66 -9.43
N PRO A 138 -0.21 0.09 -8.82
CA PRO A 138 0.11 -1.32 -9.00
C PRO A 138 -0.95 -2.32 -8.50
N TYR A 139 -1.91 -1.89 -7.67
CA TYR A 139 -2.98 -2.75 -7.16
C TYR A 139 -4.20 -2.85 -8.10
N GLY A 140 -4.23 -2.05 -9.17
CA GLY A 140 -5.27 -2.11 -10.20
C GLY A 140 -6.67 -1.98 -9.62
N GLU A 141 -7.58 -2.87 -10.04
CA GLU A 141 -8.99 -2.88 -9.65
C GLU A 141 -9.22 -3.02 -8.14
N ARG A 142 -8.24 -3.54 -7.39
CA ARG A 142 -8.33 -3.63 -5.92
C ARG A 142 -8.23 -2.27 -5.23
N SER A 143 -7.83 -1.21 -5.93
CA SER A 143 -7.65 0.12 -5.34
C SER A 143 -8.52 1.15 -6.05
N ARG A 144 -9.49 1.74 -5.32
CA ARG A 144 -10.33 2.84 -5.81
C ARG A 144 -10.03 4.10 -4.99
N ILE A 145 -9.55 5.15 -5.64
CA ILE A 145 -9.22 6.43 -4.99
C ILE A 145 -10.37 7.42 -5.20
N HIS A 146 -10.83 8.03 -4.11
CA HIS A 146 -11.92 9.01 -4.10
C HIS A 146 -11.39 10.33 -3.55
N ARG A 147 -11.25 11.32 -4.42
CA ARG A 147 -10.87 12.69 -4.05
C ARG A 147 -12.10 13.45 -3.55
N MET A 148 -12.56 13.12 -2.35
CA MET A 148 -13.82 13.55 -1.77
C MET A 148 -13.73 13.58 -0.24
N THR A 149 -14.52 14.43 0.41
CA THR A 149 -14.75 14.30 1.86
C THR A 149 -15.51 13.02 2.17
N SER A 150 -15.40 12.53 3.42
CA SER A 150 -16.17 11.37 3.86
C SER A 150 -17.68 11.57 3.75
N ARG A 151 -18.16 12.80 3.97
CA ARG A 151 -19.58 13.16 3.86
C ARG A 151 -20.09 13.09 2.42
N GLU A 152 -19.26 13.44 1.45
CA GLU A 152 -19.59 13.33 0.03
C GLU A 152 -19.52 11.88 -0.47
N ALA A 153 -18.56 11.10 0.03
CA ALA A 153 -18.36 9.72 -0.39
C ALA A 153 -19.39 8.76 0.23
N ALA A 154 -19.83 8.99 1.47
CA ALA A 154 -20.68 8.06 2.21
C ALA A 154 -21.98 7.65 1.49
N PRO A 155 -22.74 8.56 0.85
CA PRO A 155 -23.97 8.19 0.13
C PRO A 155 -23.76 7.24 -1.07
N ALA A 156 -22.53 7.09 -1.56
CA ALA A 156 -22.21 6.17 -2.66
C ALA A 156 -22.11 4.70 -2.21
N PHE A 157 -22.10 4.43 -0.90
CA PHE A 157 -22.02 3.09 -0.33
C PHE A 157 -23.39 2.69 0.24
N ALA A 158 -23.85 1.49 -0.12
CA ALA A 158 -25.08 0.95 0.47
C ALA A 158 -24.83 0.46 1.90
N ASP A 159 -25.86 0.51 2.74
CA ASP A 159 -25.77 -0.01 4.10
C ASP A 159 -25.33 -1.49 4.10
N GLY A 160 -24.31 -1.80 4.90
CA GLY A 160 -23.74 -3.14 5.01
C GLY A 160 -22.94 -3.61 3.79
N SER A 161 -22.67 -2.76 2.79
CA SER A 161 -21.89 -3.15 1.60
C SER A 161 -20.39 -3.25 1.84
N LEU A 162 -19.89 -2.67 2.94
CA LEU A 162 -18.48 -2.68 3.30
C LEU A 162 -18.24 -3.65 4.46
N ASP A 163 -17.26 -4.53 4.30
CA ASP A 163 -16.79 -5.45 5.35
C ASP A 163 -16.05 -4.69 6.46
N PHE A 164 -15.50 -3.53 6.12
CA PHE A 164 -14.58 -2.80 6.98
C PHE A 164 -14.52 -1.30 6.62
N VAL A 165 -14.47 -0.44 7.64
CA VAL A 165 -14.18 0.99 7.50
C VAL A 165 -13.12 1.40 8.51
N TYR A 166 -12.01 1.95 8.01
CA TYR A 166 -10.99 2.62 8.82
C TYR A 166 -11.21 4.12 8.82
N ILE A 167 -11.39 4.72 9.99
CA ILE A 167 -11.54 6.17 10.13
C ILE A 167 -10.31 6.70 10.84
N ILE A 168 -9.48 7.47 10.13
CA ILE A 168 -8.42 8.26 10.74
C ILE A 168 -8.98 9.67 10.93
N CYS A 169 -9.41 9.95 12.15
CA CYS A 169 -9.58 11.32 12.60
C CYS A 169 -8.37 11.66 13.45
N ILE A 170 -7.67 12.74 13.10
CA ILE A 170 -6.75 13.36 14.05
C ILE A 170 -7.62 14.21 14.96
N PRO A 171 -7.62 13.96 16.28
CA PRO A 171 -8.32 14.86 17.18
C PRO A 171 -7.70 16.25 17.06
N THR A 172 -8.54 17.22 16.70
CA THR A 172 -8.31 18.62 17.02
C THR A 172 -8.23 18.73 18.52
N ASN A 173 -7.24 19.46 19.05
CA ASN A 173 -7.17 19.68 20.49
C ASN A 173 -8.49 20.32 20.93
N ALA A 174 -9.24 19.60 21.75
CA ALA A 174 -10.42 20.13 22.45
C ALA A 174 -9.97 21.10 23.55
#